data_AF-A0A916Q1G3-F1
#
_entry.id   AF-A0A916Q1G3-F1
#
_cell.length_a   1.000
_cell.length_b   1.000
_cell.length_c   1.000
_cell.angle_alpha   90.00
_cell.angle_beta   90.00
_cell.angle_gamma   90.00
#
_symmetry.space_group_name_H-M   'P 1'
#
loop_
_entity.id
_entity.type
_entity.pdbx_description
1 polymer ?
#
loop_
_entity_poly.entity_id
_entity_poly.type
_entity_poly.pdbx_seq_one_letter_code
_entity_poly.pdbx_strand_id
1 'polypeptide(L)'
;MRRVLRRYDEHLSEAEREVMESFSAFRLPVKEAALADLGGSSGFLNQLVNYRMLRYDNRLQHYTTHPLIRSHYLERLKEKPIEVVQALHNRIKEWYLDIAGEMPELPTLDQLAPLIEAVHHACQAGEYDEANDDIYWERIYQKTSRVIIHKLCAYETNLAIMQEFFPQGDTLQDPQVSQPSDKAFILNEIALCLMNLGRLREASPFYERKNHIRISQSDWYNASAGYYSLSDLYAYLGDLAASAESAREAIALSDRAENKNYKCYSLARLAYAKFLQGSGTTAGEPFQQAEALQREIDSSKQYLYSDIGSFHAEYLLRYGEADYARRVTEANLEICKRNNWLDNISRSHRVLGDLGIDPQVHYVEALKIARSISFRAVLIEALLGYGRWLVGLGLIPISQEVVQAISHSQTEQCYMLSLRTNENPRNENDLVLARQHLDEALTYATTGGYRRYEADLRIALAWLHWREGDLITARREADRAKRASDEMGYFWGRVDAINYELRITRID
;
A
#
# COMPACT_ATOMS: atom_id res chain seq x y z
N MET A 1 -11.82 17.71 -33.83
CA MET A 1 -12.43 18.11 -32.55
C MET A 1 -12.30 19.60 -32.25
N ARG A 2 -11.10 20.16 -32.02
CA ARG A 2 -10.91 21.60 -31.67
C ARG A 2 -11.58 22.60 -32.63
N ARG A 3 -11.62 22.29 -33.94
CA ARG A 3 -12.28 23.12 -34.97
C ARG A 3 -13.82 23.13 -34.88
N VAL A 4 -14.42 22.09 -34.29
CA VAL A 4 -15.87 21.98 -34.10
C VAL A 4 -16.28 22.76 -32.83
N LEU A 5 -15.55 22.61 -31.73
CA LEU A 5 -15.84 23.32 -30.48
C LEU A 5 -15.62 24.85 -30.62
N ARG A 6 -14.62 25.29 -31.39
CA ARG A 6 -14.48 26.72 -31.76
C ARG A 6 -15.68 27.28 -32.55
N ARG A 7 -16.37 26.45 -33.33
CA ARG A 7 -17.60 26.88 -34.02
C ARG A 7 -18.79 26.98 -33.07
N TYR A 8 -18.85 26.15 -32.03
CA TYR A 8 -19.85 26.32 -30.97
C TYR A 8 -19.62 27.64 -30.22
N ASP A 9 -18.36 28.01 -29.97
CA ASP A 9 -18.05 29.30 -29.34
C ASP A 9 -18.62 30.50 -30.10
N GLU A 10 -18.69 30.47 -31.44
CA GLU A 10 -19.29 31.53 -32.27
C GLU A 10 -20.81 31.66 -32.08
N HIS A 11 -21.48 30.61 -31.62
CA HIS A 11 -22.94 30.57 -31.44
C HIS A 11 -23.38 30.84 -29.99
N LEU A 12 -22.44 30.83 -29.04
CA LEU A 12 -22.71 31.16 -27.65
C LEU A 12 -22.53 32.66 -27.41
N SER A 13 -23.43 33.22 -26.62
CA SER A 13 -23.24 34.52 -25.99
C SER A 13 -22.04 34.49 -25.02
N GLU A 14 -21.56 35.66 -24.64
CA GLU A 14 -20.50 35.77 -23.65
C GLU A 14 -20.88 35.13 -22.31
N ALA A 15 -22.10 35.42 -21.81
CA ALA A 15 -22.62 34.83 -20.58
C ALA A 15 -22.72 33.30 -20.64
N GLU A 16 -23.17 32.72 -21.77
CA GLU A 16 -23.21 31.26 -21.93
C GLU A 16 -21.81 30.63 -21.93
N ARG A 17 -20.81 31.31 -22.53
CA ARG A 17 -19.42 30.85 -22.48
C ARG A 17 -18.87 30.90 -21.06
N GLU A 18 -19.17 31.96 -20.30
CA GLU A 18 -18.75 32.08 -18.91
C GLU A 18 -19.36 30.99 -18.03
N VAL A 19 -20.66 30.69 -18.20
CA VAL A 19 -21.31 29.58 -17.50
C VAL A 19 -20.64 28.24 -17.85
N MET A 20 -20.29 28.01 -19.12
CA MET A 20 -19.58 26.79 -19.53
C MET A 20 -18.15 26.71 -18.97
N GLU A 21 -17.44 27.83 -18.87
CA GLU A 21 -16.11 27.93 -18.24
C GLU A 21 -16.22 27.60 -16.75
N SER A 22 -17.18 28.20 -16.03
CA SER A 22 -17.44 27.90 -14.61
C SER A 22 -17.90 26.46 -14.38
N PHE A 23 -18.83 25.96 -15.19
CA PHE A 23 -19.30 24.57 -15.12
C PHE A 23 -18.15 23.58 -15.30
N SER A 24 -17.21 23.89 -16.18
CA SER A 24 -16.12 22.98 -16.52
C SER A 24 -15.06 22.84 -15.43
N ALA A 25 -15.06 23.74 -14.44
CA ALA A 25 -14.23 23.61 -13.24
C ALA A 25 -14.68 22.43 -12.37
N PHE A 26 -15.98 22.11 -12.30
CA PHE A 26 -16.48 20.95 -11.56
C PHE A 26 -15.99 19.62 -12.18
N ARG A 27 -15.58 18.67 -11.35
CA ARG A 27 -15.19 17.31 -11.79
C ARG A 27 -16.30 16.27 -11.64
N LEU A 28 -17.32 16.59 -10.83
CA LEU A 28 -18.49 15.74 -10.56
C LEU A 28 -19.76 16.32 -11.21
N PRO A 29 -20.82 15.52 -11.37
CA PRO A 29 -22.14 16.02 -11.77
C PRO A 29 -22.64 17.13 -10.82
N VAL A 30 -23.19 18.20 -11.39
CA VAL A 30 -23.45 19.45 -10.65
C VAL A 30 -24.96 19.63 -10.43
N LYS A 31 -25.39 19.85 -9.19
CA LYS A 31 -26.80 20.17 -8.89
C LYS A 31 -27.15 21.58 -9.38
N GLU A 32 -28.41 21.79 -9.76
CA GLU A 32 -28.88 23.09 -10.26
C GLU A 32 -28.59 24.26 -9.29
N ALA A 33 -28.76 24.03 -7.98
CA ALA A 33 -28.48 25.03 -6.95
C ALA A 33 -27.05 25.58 -7.01
N ALA A 34 -26.06 24.73 -7.31
CA ALA A 34 -24.66 25.16 -7.42
C ALA A 34 -24.43 26.11 -8.61
N LEU A 35 -25.22 25.96 -9.67
CA LEU A 35 -25.08 26.75 -10.90
C LEU A 35 -25.80 28.09 -10.79
N ALA A 36 -26.92 28.14 -10.06
CA ALA A 36 -27.62 29.39 -9.77
C ALA A 36 -26.68 30.41 -9.11
N ASP A 37 -25.91 29.95 -8.12
CA ASP A 37 -24.94 30.79 -7.40
C ASP A 37 -23.73 31.18 -8.24
N LEU A 38 -23.50 30.57 -9.40
CA LEU A 38 -22.38 30.84 -10.32
C LEU A 38 -22.79 31.63 -11.57
N GLY A 39 -23.99 32.22 -11.58
CA GLY A 39 -24.50 33.02 -12.70
C GLY A 39 -25.28 32.22 -13.75
N GLY A 40 -25.50 30.92 -13.51
CA GLY A 40 -26.37 30.08 -14.34
C GLY A 40 -27.84 30.34 -14.05
N SER A 41 -28.48 31.23 -14.81
CA SER A 41 -29.94 31.32 -14.80
C SER A 41 -30.56 30.06 -15.41
N SER A 42 -31.75 29.65 -14.95
CA SER A 42 -32.48 28.50 -15.50
C SER A 42 -32.73 28.64 -17.02
N GLY A 43 -32.84 29.88 -17.53
CA GLY A 43 -32.91 30.16 -18.96
C GLY A 43 -31.65 29.74 -19.73
N PHE A 44 -30.46 30.11 -19.23
CA PHE A 44 -29.18 29.76 -19.86
C PHE A 44 -28.90 28.26 -19.79
N LEU A 45 -29.18 27.62 -18.65
CA LEU A 45 -28.98 26.18 -18.49
C LEU A 45 -29.83 25.38 -19.49
N ASN A 46 -31.09 25.78 -19.69
CA ASN A 46 -31.97 25.17 -20.68
C ASN A 46 -31.45 25.35 -22.12
N GLN A 47 -30.90 26.51 -22.47
CA GLN A 47 -30.30 26.74 -23.79
C GLN A 47 -29.09 25.85 -24.02
N LEU A 48 -28.19 25.74 -23.04
CA LEU A 48 -27.01 24.87 -23.11
C LEU A 48 -27.37 23.39 -23.20
N VAL A 49 -28.48 22.97 -22.59
CA VAL A 49 -29.06 21.62 -22.78
C VAL A 49 -29.59 21.44 -24.20
N ASN A 50 -30.29 22.43 -24.76
CA ASN A 50 -30.78 22.39 -26.14
C ASN A 50 -29.65 22.32 -27.17
N TYR A 51 -28.53 23.00 -26.91
CA TYR A 51 -27.31 22.90 -27.71
C TYR A 51 -26.54 21.59 -27.50
N ARG A 52 -27.01 20.71 -26.61
CA ARG A 52 -26.36 19.45 -26.21
C ARG A 52 -24.96 19.64 -25.64
N MET A 53 -24.70 20.83 -25.09
CA MET A 53 -23.47 21.14 -24.38
C MET A 53 -23.55 20.66 -22.93
N LEU A 54 -24.72 20.83 -22.32
CA LEU A 54 -25.07 20.20 -21.06
C LEU A 54 -26.07 19.07 -21.29
N ARG A 55 -26.08 18.11 -20.38
CA ARG A 55 -27.10 17.09 -20.25
C ARG A 55 -27.65 17.16 -18.83
N TYR A 56 -28.96 17.33 -18.72
CA TYR A 56 -29.67 17.30 -17.45
C TYR A 56 -30.21 15.89 -17.18
N ASP A 57 -29.93 15.35 -16.00
CA ASP A 57 -30.53 14.10 -15.52
C ASP A 57 -31.70 14.43 -14.59
N ASN A 58 -32.93 14.23 -15.08
CA ASN A 58 -34.15 14.48 -14.32
C ASN A 58 -34.29 13.62 -13.06
N ARG A 59 -33.65 12.44 -12.98
CA ARG A 59 -33.76 11.56 -11.81
C ARG A 59 -32.87 12.05 -10.67
N LEU A 60 -31.66 12.49 -11.02
CA LEU A 60 -30.65 12.92 -10.06
C LEU A 60 -30.59 14.43 -9.89
N GLN A 61 -31.36 15.18 -10.69
CA GLN A 61 -31.46 16.64 -10.67
C GLN A 61 -30.09 17.32 -10.81
N HIS A 62 -29.25 16.76 -11.68
CA HIS A 62 -27.90 17.24 -11.94
C HIS A 62 -27.66 17.53 -13.42
N TYR A 63 -26.66 18.35 -13.68
CA TYR A 63 -26.11 18.64 -14.99
C TYR A 63 -24.77 17.92 -15.16
N THR A 64 -24.54 17.43 -16.37
CA THR A 64 -23.27 16.83 -16.82
C THR A 64 -22.90 17.43 -18.17
N THR A 65 -21.63 17.34 -18.55
CA THR A 65 -21.18 17.67 -19.91
C THR A 65 -20.26 16.58 -20.44
N HIS A 66 -20.12 16.51 -21.76
CA HIS A 66 -19.20 15.56 -22.38
C HIS A 66 -17.74 15.93 -22.02
N PRO A 67 -16.86 14.97 -21.68
CA PRO A 67 -15.49 15.25 -21.25
C PRO A 67 -14.70 16.18 -22.20
N LEU A 68 -14.87 16.02 -23.52
CA LEU A 68 -14.22 16.88 -24.52
C LEU A 68 -14.72 18.33 -24.52
N ILE A 69 -16.00 18.56 -24.16
CA ILE A 69 -16.55 19.91 -24.01
C ILE A 69 -15.99 20.52 -22.73
N ARG A 70 -16.03 19.78 -21.61
CA ARG A 70 -15.42 20.18 -20.33
C ARG A 70 -13.96 20.59 -20.52
N SER A 71 -13.15 19.74 -21.15
CA SER A 71 -11.73 20.03 -21.38
C SER A 71 -11.53 21.30 -22.21
N HIS A 72 -12.35 21.56 -23.22
CA HIS A 72 -12.23 22.78 -24.03
C HIS A 72 -12.48 24.05 -23.22
N TYR A 73 -13.56 24.10 -22.44
CA TYR A 73 -13.88 25.28 -21.63
C TYR A 73 -13.01 25.40 -20.37
N LEU A 74 -12.50 24.30 -19.83
CA LEU A 74 -11.51 24.33 -18.75
C LEU A 74 -10.18 24.95 -19.21
N GLU A 75 -9.72 24.64 -20.44
CA GLU A 75 -8.54 25.29 -20.99
C GLU A 75 -8.75 26.80 -21.20
N ARG A 76 -9.94 27.21 -21.66
CA ARG A 76 -10.30 28.63 -21.75
C ARG A 76 -10.32 29.33 -20.38
N LEU A 77 -10.85 28.65 -19.35
CA LEU A 77 -10.84 29.17 -18.00
C LEU A 77 -9.40 29.44 -17.52
N LYS A 78 -8.44 28.55 -17.83
CA LYS A 78 -7.02 28.74 -17.47
C LYS A 78 -6.35 29.92 -18.19
N GLU A 79 -6.92 30.42 -19.29
CA GLU A 79 -6.42 31.62 -20.00
C GLU A 79 -6.88 32.93 -19.34
N LYS A 80 -7.83 32.88 -18.38
CA LYS A 80 -8.31 34.06 -17.66
C LYS A 80 -7.28 34.54 -16.62
N PRO A 81 -7.39 35.81 -16.16
CA PRO A 81 -6.58 36.31 -15.04
C PRO A 81 -6.67 35.39 -13.83
N ILE A 82 -5.54 35.15 -13.17
CA ILE A 82 -5.42 34.18 -12.08
C ILE A 82 -6.40 34.47 -10.94
N GLU A 83 -6.64 35.74 -10.64
CA GLU A 83 -7.54 36.19 -9.58
C GLU A 83 -9.00 35.80 -9.86
N VAL A 84 -9.41 35.80 -11.15
CA VAL A 84 -10.75 35.39 -11.57
C VAL A 84 -10.91 33.88 -11.43
N VAL A 85 -9.89 33.12 -11.82
CA VAL A 85 -9.87 31.65 -11.71
C VAL A 85 -9.91 31.24 -10.24
N GLN A 86 -9.05 31.83 -9.40
CA GLN A 86 -8.99 31.54 -7.97
C GLN A 86 -10.31 31.91 -7.27
N ALA A 87 -10.91 33.06 -7.58
CA ALA A 87 -12.20 33.45 -7.01
C ALA A 87 -13.34 32.48 -7.38
N LEU A 88 -13.34 31.95 -8.60
CA LEU A 88 -14.28 30.90 -9.00
C LEU A 88 -14.05 29.61 -8.21
N HIS A 89 -12.81 29.14 -8.12
CA HIS A 89 -12.48 27.93 -7.37
C HIS A 89 -12.85 28.07 -5.89
N ASN A 90 -12.61 29.24 -5.28
CA ASN A 90 -13.06 29.53 -3.91
C ASN A 90 -14.58 29.42 -3.75
N ARG A 91 -15.38 29.98 -4.69
CA ARG A 91 -16.85 29.84 -4.64
C ARG A 91 -17.31 28.38 -4.75
N ILE A 92 -16.65 27.59 -5.60
CA ILE A 92 -16.97 26.16 -5.74
C ILE A 92 -16.56 25.38 -4.49
N LYS A 93 -15.41 25.70 -3.89
CA LYS A 93 -14.95 25.15 -2.60
C LYS A 93 -16.01 25.37 -1.52
N GLU A 94 -16.47 26.60 -1.33
CA GLU A 94 -17.50 26.92 -0.32
C GLU A 94 -18.80 26.13 -0.53
N TRP A 95 -19.24 25.98 -1.78
CA TRP A 95 -20.41 25.16 -2.09
C TRP A 95 -20.21 23.69 -1.71
N TYR A 96 -19.03 23.12 -1.99
CA TYR A 96 -18.72 21.75 -1.59
C TYR A 96 -18.65 21.57 -0.06
N LEU A 97 -18.13 22.57 0.66
CA LEU A 97 -18.07 22.56 2.12
C LEU A 97 -19.47 22.61 2.75
N ASP A 98 -20.39 23.39 2.17
CA ASP A 98 -21.78 23.50 2.60
C ASP A 98 -22.53 22.16 2.42
N ILE A 99 -22.45 21.55 1.23
CA ILE A 99 -23.13 20.27 0.98
C ILE A 99 -22.50 19.10 1.74
N ALA A 100 -21.23 19.19 2.12
CA ALA A 100 -20.57 18.17 2.93
C ALA A 100 -21.22 18.07 4.31
N GLY A 101 -21.54 19.22 4.93
CA GLY A 101 -22.08 19.27 6.28
C GLY A 101 -21.16 18.63 7.33
N GLU A 102 -21.73 18.21 8.46
CA GLU A 102 -21.00 17.54 9.54
C GLU A 102 -20.59 16.11 9.14
N MET A 103 -19.33 15.76 9.42
CA MET A 103 -18.81 14.42 9.12
C MET A 103 -19.06 13.46 10.28
N PRO A 104 -19.59 12.25 10.02
CA PRO A 104 -19.65 11.20 11.04
C PRO A 104 -18.24 10.73 11.42
N GLU A 105 -18.11 10.01 12.55
CA GLU A 105 -16.83 9.43 13.01
C GLU A 105 -16.26 8.37 12.05
N LEU A 106 -17.13 7.69 11.29
CA LEU A 106 -16.73 6.70 10.28
C LEU A 106 -17.48 6.94 8.97
N PRO A 107 -17.06 7.94 8.17
CA PRO A 107 -17.68 8.24 6.89
C PRO A 107 -17.34 7.18 5.84
N THR A 108 -18.23 7.02 4.87
CA THR A 108 -17.96 6.31 3.61
C THR A 108 -17.20 7.21 2.62
N LEU A 109 -16.57 6.62 1.60
CA LEU A 109 -15.93 7.42 0.54
C LEU A 109 -16.91 8.34 -0.19
N ASP A 110 -18.15 7.91 -0.40
CA ASP A 110 -19.19 8.74 -1.02
C ASP A 110 -19.53 9.97 -0.17
N GLN A 111 -19.53 9.82 1.16
CA GLN A 111 -19.73 10.95 2.08
C GLN A 111 -18.52 11.90 2.11
N LEU A 112 -17.31 11.41 1.85
CA LEU A 112 -16.11 12.23 1.75
C LEU A 112 -15.98 12.94 0.39
N ALA A 113 -16.69 12.50 -0.65
CA ALA A 113 -16.55 13.03 -2.00
C ALA A 113 -16.67 14.57 -2.10
N PRO A 114 -17.62 15.25 -1.42
CA PRO A 114 -17.65 16.71 -1.40
C PRO A 114 -16.39 17.36 -0.83
N LEU A 115 -15.84 16.82 0.27
CA LEU A 115 -14.62 17.35 0.89
C LEU A 115 -13.39 17.13 0.02
N ILE A 116 -13.32 16.00 -0.68
CA ILE A 116 -12.25 15.70 -1.63
C ILE A 116 -12.24 16.74 -2.76
N GLU A 117 -13.41 17.10 -3.29
CA GLU A 117 -13.52 18.18 -4.26
C GLU A 117 -13.20 19.55 -3.64
N ALA A 118 -13.60 19.81 -2.39
CA ALA A 118 -13.24 21.04 -1.69
C ALA A 118 -11.72 21.20 -1.56
N VAL A 119 -10.96 20.14 -1.25
CA VAL A 119 -9.48 20.18 -1.24
C VAL A 119 -8.94 20.54 -2.62
N HIS A 120 -9.43 19.90 -3.69
CA HIS A 120 -9.02 20.24 -5.06
C HIS A 120 -9.27 21.72 -5.36
N HIS A 121 -10.47 22.22 -5.09
CA HIS A 121 -10.82 23.61 -5.37
C HIS A 121 -10.05 24.60 -4.49
N ALA A 122 -9.76 24.28 -3.23
CA ALA A 122 -8.90 25.09 -2.36
C ALA A 122 -7.46 25.19 -2.91
N CYS A 123 -6.86 24.07 -3.34
CA CYS A 123 -5.54 24.08 -3.97
C CYS A 123 -5.53 24.88 -5.28
N GLN A 124 -6.55 24.76 -6.14
CA GLN A 124 -6.68 25.56 -7.36
C GLN A 124 -6.89 27.06 -7.08
N ALA A 125 -7.47 27.40 -5.93
CA ALA A 125 -7.59 28.77 -5.46
C ALA A 125 -6.29 29.33 -4.85
N GLY A 126 -5.28 28.49 -4.61
CA GLY A 126 -4.04 28.85 -3.93
C GLY A 126 -4.11 28.81 -2.40
N GLU A 127 -5.23 28.36 -1.84
CA GLU A 127 -5.48 28.24 -0.40
C GLU A 127 -4.99 26.89 0.13
N TYR A 128 -3.69 26.60 -0.06
CA TYR A 128 -3.11 25.29 0.25
C TYR A 128 -3.12 24.96 1.75
N ASP A 129 -2.90 25.95 2.62
CA ASP A 129 -2.89 25.74 4.07
C ASP A 129 -4.30 25.39 4.57
N GLU A 130 -5.34 26.12 4.12
CA GLU A 130 -6.74 25.78 4.41
C GLU A 130 -7.12 24.39 3.89
N ALA A 131 -6.66 24.05 2.67
CA ALA A 131 -6.89 22.74 2.07
C ALA A 131 -6.30 21.60 2.93
N ASN A 132 -5.09 21.80 3.46
CA ASN A 132 -4.41 20.81 4.28
C ASN A 132 -5.01 20.73 5.69
N ASP A 133 -5.11 21.85 6.39
CA ASP A 133 -5.40 21.89 7.81
C ASP A 133 -6.90 21.76 8.06
N ASP A 134 -7.69 22.69 7.52
CA ASP A 134 -9.11 22.82 7.87
C ASP A 134 -10.01 21.79 7.17
N ILE A 135 -9.61 21.37 5.97
CA ILE A 135 -10.39 20.42 5.16
C ILE A 135 -9.83 19.01 5.29
N TYR A 136 -8.60 18.78 4.84
CA TYR A 136 -8.05 17.44 4.79
C TYR A 136 -7.78 16.87 6.18
N TRP A 137 -6.94 17.51 7.00
CA TRP A 137 -6.50 16.99 8.29
C TRP A 137 -7.66 16.86 9.29
N GLU A 138 -8.51 17.88 9.37
CA GLU A 138 -9.64 17.94 10.30
C GLU A 138 -10.80 17.03 9.87
N ARG A 139 -11.23 17.08 8.61
CA ARG A 139 -12.52 16.48 8.19
C ARG A 139 -12.39 15.17 7.41
N ILE A 140 -11.38 15.04 6.55
CA ILE A 140 -11.15 13.82 5.74
C ILE A 140 -10.30 12.80 6.51
N TYR A 141 -9.16 13.24 7.01
CA TYR A 141 -8.20 12.41 7.75
C TYR A 141 -8.68 12.18 9.19
N GLN A 142 -9.40 13.14 9.77
CA GLN A 142 -9.90 13.10 11.15
C GLN A 142 -8.79 12.85 12.17
N LYS A 143 -7.67 13.57 12.03
CA LYS A 143 -6.55 13.60 12.98
C LYS A 143 -6.01 12.20 13.32
N THR A 144 -6.20 11.76 14.56
CA THR A 144 -5.68 10.50 15.10
C THR A 144 -6.44 9.28 14.59
N SER A 145 -7.66 9.46 14.07
CA SER A 145 -8.47 8.37 13.49
C SER A 145 -7.95 7.93 12.13
N ARG A 146 -7.33 8.85 11.37
CA ARG A 146 -6.70 8.61 10.06
C ARG A 146 -7.63 7.86 9.09
N VAL A 147 -8.90 8.27 9.05
CA VAL A 147 -10.00 7.47 8.50
C VAL A 147 -9.71 6.98 7.08
N ILE A 148 -9.31 7.89 6.20
CA ILE A 148 -9.12 7.59 4.77
C ILE A 148 -8.08 6.48 4.51
N ILE A 149 -7.01 6.42 5.29
CA ILE A 149 -5.94 5.42 5.13
C ILE A 149 -6.10 4.20 6.04
N HIS A 150 -6.54 4.35 7.29
CA HIS A 150 -6.58 3.25 8.27
C HIS A 150 -7.93 2.53 8.32
N LYS A 151 -9.04 3.22 8.03
CA LYS A 151 -10.39 2.65 8.13
C LYS A 151 -10.97 2.31 6.77
N LEU A 152 -10.76 3.19 5.79
CA LEU A 152 -11.25 3.02 4.42
C LEU A 152 -10.21 2.38 3.49
N CYS A 153 -8.93 2.38 3.87
CA CYS A 153 -7.83 1.87 3.05
C CYS A 153 -7.81 2.42 1.62
N ALA A 154 -8.24 3.68 1.44
CA ALA A 154 -8.44 4.33 0.15
C ALA A 154 -7.16 5.03 -0.34
N TYR A 155 -6.08 4.26 -0.50
CA TYR A 155 -4.75 4.79 -0.83
C TYR A 155 -4.70 5.48 -2.21
N GLU A 156 -5.46 4.99 -3.21
CA GLU A 156 -5.56 5.67 -4.51
C GLU A 156 -6.18 7.06 -4.39
N THR A 157 -7.27 7.18 -3.63
CA THR A 157 -7.95 8.45 -3.39
C THR A 157 -7.06 9.38 -2.59
N ASN A 158 -6.41 8.89 -1.53
CA ASN A 158 -5.52 9.70 -0.71
C ASN A 158 -4.32 10.23 -1.51
N LEU A 159 -3.72 9.38 -2.37
CA LEU A 159 -2.65 9.80 -3.26
C LEU A 159 -3.10 10.92 -4.21
N ALA A 160 -4.29 10.79 -4.79
CA ALA A 160 -4.83 11.82 -5.68
C ALA A 160 -5.04 13.16 -4.95
N ILE A 161 -5.52 13.13 -3.70
CA ILE A 161 -5.66 14.34 -2.87
C ILE A 161 -4.29 14.96 -2.60
N MET A 162 -3.32 14.17 -2.13
CA MET A 162 -1.99 14.69 -1.80
C MET A 162 -1.27 15.30 -3.03
N GLN A 163 -1.57 14.81 -4.23
CA GLN A 163 -1.02 15.36 -5.48
C GLN A 163 -1.56 16.76 -5.83
N GLU A 164 -2.72 17.17 -5.30
CA GLU A 164 -3.29 18.51 -5.53
C GLU A 164 -2.42 19.62 -4.91
N PHE A 165 -1.60 19.31 -3.91
CA PHE A 165 -0.69 20.25 -3.27
C PHE A 165 0.56 20.59 -4.12
N PHE A 166 0.69 19.98 -5.29
CA PHE A 166 1.78 20.21 -6.24
C PHE A 166 1.21 20.89 -7.50
N PRO A 167 1.43 22.20 -7.70
CA PRO A 167 0.98 22.90 -8.89
C PRO A 167 1.43 22.17 -10.17
N GLN A 168 0.51 22.01 -11.12
CA GLN A 168 0.75 21.29 -12.38
C GLN A 168 1.18 19.82 -12.20
N GLY A 169 1.10 19.26 -10.98
CA GLY A 169 1.56 17.92 -10.65
C GLY A 169 3.08 17.79 -10.58
N ASP A 170 3.84 18.87 -10.44
CA ASP A 170 5.31 18.80 -10.34
C ASP A 170 5.77 18.33 -8.95
N THR A 171 5.84 17.01 -8.77
CA THR A 171 6.28 16.38 -7.52
C THR A 171 7.78 16.48 -7.27
N LEU A 172 8.57 17.07 -8.19
CA LEU A 172 9.99 17.35 -7.94
C LEU A 172 10.17 18.55 -7.01
N GLN A 173 9.19 19.45 -6.97
CA GLN A 173 9.15 20.58 -6.03
C GLN A 173 8.49 20.20 -4.70
N ASP A 174 8.60 21.07 -3.70
CA ASP A 174 7.88 20.93 -2.44
C ASP A 174 6.38 21.21 -2.60
N PRO A 175 5.52 20.51 -1.84
CA PRO A 175 4.10 20.86 -1.78
C PRO A 175 3.93 22.30 -1.28
N GLN A 176 2.94 23.01 -1.83
CA GLN A 176 2.75 24.46 -1.65
C GLN A 176 2.05 24.85 -0.34
N VAL A 177 2.34 24.13 0.75
CA VAL A 177 1.93 24.52 2.11
C VAL A 177 3.04 25.29 2.81
N SER A 178 2.66 26.19 3.72
CA SER A 178 3.57 27.13 4.36
C SER A 178 4.48 26.47 5.38
N GLN A 179 3.95 25.58 6.23
CA GLN A 179 4.73 24.99 7.31
C GLN A 179 5.55 23.78 6.84
N PRO A 180 6.82 23.67 7.23
CA PRO A 180 7.61 22.49 6.89
C PRO A 180 7.05 21.19 7.48
N SER A 181 6.33 21.24 8.60
CA SER A 181 5.63 20.07 9.17
C SER A 181 4.60 19.50 8.19
N ASP A 182 3.87 20.37 7.51
CA ASP A 182 2.76 20.00 6.64
C ASP A 182 3.32 19.50 5.32
N LYS A 183 4.41 20.12 4.83
CA LYS A 183 5.18 19.57 3.70
C LYS A 183 5.64 18.15 3.98
N ALA A 184 6.25 17.94 5.14
CA ALA A 184 6.71 16.62 5.55
C ALA A 184 5.55 15.62 5.72
N PHE A 185 4.38 16.08 6.19
CA PHE A 185 3.19 15.24 6.28
C PHE A 185 2.67 14.80 4.91
N ILE A 186 2.48 15.73 3.97
CA ILE A 186 2.02 15.43 2.60
C ILE A 186 3.00 14.47 1.89
N LEU A 187 4.30 14.72 2.00
CA LEU A 187 5.33 13.84 1.43
C LEU A 187 5.28 12.42 2.05
N ASN A 188 5.03 12.31 3.36
CA ASN A 188 4.86 11.02 4.04
C ASN A 188 3.65 10.26 3.49
N GLU A 189 2.51 10.94 3.36
CA GLU A 189 1.26 10.33 2.88
C GLU A 189 1.39 9.86 1.42
N ILE A 190 2.06 10.62 0.56
CA ILE A 190 2.39 10.19 -0.82
C ILE A 190 3.24 8.92 -0.79
N ALA A 191 4.33 8.93 -0.01
CA ALA A 191 5.23 7.78 0.06
C ALA A 191 4.51 6.52 0.56
N LEU A 192 3.67 6.66 1.59
CA LEU A 192 2.86 5.58 2.15
C LEU A 192 1.87 5.03 1.11
N CYS A 193 1.15 5.90 0.40
CA CYS A 193 0.20 5.47 -0.62
C CYS A 193 0.93 4.77 -1.78
N LEU A 194 2.03 5.34 -2.29
CA LEU A 194 2.84 4.71 -3.33
C LEU A 194 3.34 3.34 -2.90
N MET A 195 3.84 3.19 -1.67
CA MET A 195 4.31 1.91 -1.14
C MET A 195 3.18 0.87 -1.10
N ASN A 196 2.01 1.22 -0.58
CA ASN A 196 0.89 0.30 -0.41
C ASN A 196 0.23 -0.08 -1.74
N LEU A 197 0.26 0.81 -2.73
CA LEU A 197 -0.21 0.57 -4.10
C LEU A 197 0.78 -0.25 -4.94
N GLY A 198 1.98 -0.50 -4.43
CA GLY A 198 3.04 -1.23 -5.13
C GLY A 198 3.91 -0.38 -6.05
N ARG A 199 3.91 0.95 -5.91
CA ARG A 199 4.80 1.86 -6.65
C ARG A 199 6.06 2.14 -5.83
N LEU A 200 6.75 1.07 -5.41
CA LEU A 200 7.81 1.12 -4.40
C LEU A 200 8.96 2.08 -4.75
N ARG A 201 9.47 2.01 -5.99
CA ARG A 201 10.59 2.85 -6.43
C ARG A 201 10.24 4.34 -6.44
N GLU A 202 8.97 4.67 -6.65
CA GLU A 202 8.49 6.05 -6.63
C GLU A 202 8.37 6.58 -5.20
N ALA A 203 8.22 5.73 -4.18
CA ALA A 203 8.04 6.14 -2.79
C ALA A 203 9.33 6.67 -2.12
N SER A 204 10.50 6.13 -2.48
CA SER A 204 11.77 6.42 -1.79
C SER A 204 12.11 7.91 -1.72
N PRO A 205 12.07 8.67 -2.84
CA PRO A 205 12.42 10.10 -2.82
C PRO A 205 11.51 10.92 -1.90
N PHE A 206 10.24 10.55 -1.74
CA PHE A 206 9.31 11.25 -0.86
C PHE A 206 9.63 11.00 0.61
N TYR A 207 9.93 9.75 1.00
CA TYR A 207 10.38 9.45 2.36
C TYR A 207 11.69 10.15 2.71
N GLU A 208 12.66 10.16 1.79
CA GLU A 208 13.96 10.83 1.99
C GLU A 208 13.78 12.34 2.22
N ARG A 209 13.02 13.02 1.35
CA ARG A 209 12.73 14.47 1.49
C ARG A 209 12.00 14.78 2.79
N LYS A 210 10.98 13.98 3.12
CA LYS A 210 10.24 14.09 4.38
C LYS A 210 11.15 13.94 5.59
N ASN A 211 12.04 12.94 5.60
CA ASN A 211 12.95 12.69 6.71
C ASN A 211 13.97 13.81 6.86
N HIS A 212 14.48 14.35 5.75
CA HIS A 212 15.35 15.52 5.77
C HIS A 212 14.69 16.72 6.45
N ILE A 213 13.41 17.00 6.15
CA ILE A 213 12.65 18.07 6.83
C ILE A 213 12.49 17.79 8.33
N ARG A 214 12.13 16.56 8.72
CA ARG A 214 11.95 16.23 10.15
C ARG A 214 13.25 16.30 10.95
N ILE A 215 14.36 15.87 10.36
CA ILE A 215 15.70 16.00 10.97
C ILE A 215 16.06 17.47 11.15
N SER A 216 15.85 18.32 10.15
CA SER A 216 16.20 19.75 10.25
C SER A 216 15.36 20.49 11.30
N GLN A 217 14.13 20.03 11.56
CA GLN A 217 13.28 20.52 12.65
C GLN A 217 13.61 19.93 14.02
N SER A 218 14.58 19.01 14.12
CA SER A 218 14.83 18.20 15.34
C SER A 218 13.59 17.42 15.83
N ASP A 219 12.67 17.10 14.92
CA ASP A 219 11.49 16.28 15.19
C ASP A 219 11.85 14.79 15.09
N TRP A 220 12.59 14.33 16.11
CA TRP A 220 13.14 12.97 16.17
C TRP A 220 12.05 11.88 16.14
N TYR A 221 10.89 12.17 16.71
CA TYR A 221 9.73 11.28 16.72
C TYR A 221 9.24 11.00 15.30
N ASN A 222 8.94 12.03 14.52
CA ASN A 222 8.45 11.85 13.15
C ASN A 222 9.56 11.44 12.17
N ALA A 223 10.82 11.80 12.44
CA ALA A 223 11.97 11.29 11.68
C ALA A 223 12.10 9.77 11.87
N SER A 224 12.03 9.28 13.11
CA SER A 224 12.08 7.85 13.42
C SER A 224 10.99 7.06 12.69
N ALA A 225 9.75 7.55 12.71
CA ALA A 225 8.63 6.94 11.98
C ALA A 225 8.87 6.84 10.45
N GLY A 226 9.62 7.78 9.87
CA GLY A 226 9.96 7.72 8.45
C GLY A 226 11.08 6.74 8.12
N TYR A 227 12.10 6.62 8.96
CA TYR A 227 13.13 5.59 8.80
C TYR A 227 12.59 4.18 9.04
N TYR A 228 11.64 4.03 9.97
CA TYR A 228 10.83 2.83 10.11
C TYR A 228 10.14 2.44 8.80
N SER A 229 9.55 3.42 8.09
CA SER A 229 8.84 3.16 6.82
C SER A 229 9.81 2.83 5.67
N LEU A 230 10.98 3.49 5.64
CA LEU A 230 12.07 3.13 4.71
C LEU A 230 12.56 1.71 4.93
N SER A 231 12.62 1.24 6.17
CA SER A 231 13.00 -0.15 6.47
C SER A 231 12.07 -1.16 5.78
N ASP A 232 10.75 -0.93 5.83
CA ASP A 232 9.76 -1.76 5.13
C ASP A 232 9.92 -1.65 3.61
N LEU A 233 10.05 -0.43 3.11
CA LEU A 233 10.20 -0.18 1.68
C LEU A 233 11.42 -0.92 1.10
N TYR A 234 12.57 -0.82 1.76
CA TYR A 234 13.79 -1.49 1.33
C TYR A 234 13.69 -3.01 1.48
N ALA A 235 12.97 -3.53 2.49
CA ALA A 235 12.70 -4.96 2.60
C ALA A 235 11.87 -5.49 1.41
N TYR A 236 10.85 -4.74 0.97
CA TYR A 236 10.07 -5.08 -0.22
C TYR A 236 10.89 -5.00 -1.51
N LEU A 237 11.70 -3.94 -1.65
CA LEU A 237 12.61 -3.76 -2.80
C LEU A 237 13.75 -4.79 -2.83
N GLY A 238 13.96 -5.54 -1.74
CA GLY A 238 15.04 -6.53 -1.63
C GLY A 238 16.40 -5.93 -1.26
N ASP A 239 16.47 -4.65 -0.90
CA ASP A 239 17.69 -4.06 -0.34
C ASP A 239 17.74 -4.30 1.18
N LEU A 240 18.07 -5.52 1.55
CA LEU A 240 18.01 -5.94 2.96
C LEU A 240 19.04 -5.22 3.83
N ALA A 241 20.14 -4.75 3.24
CA ALA A 241 21.15 -3.96 3.93
C ALA A 241 20.63 -2.55 4.27
N ALA A 242 20.05 -1.86 3.28
CA ALA A 242 19.40 -0.55 3.51
C ALA A 242 18.20 -0.66 4.44
N SER A 243 17.47 -1.78 4.40
CA SER A 243 16.38 -2.07 5.34
C SER A 243 16.88 -2.15 6.79
N ALA A 244 17.96 -2.91 7.03
CA ALA A 244 18.57 -3.03 8.36
C ALA A 244 19.18 -1.70 8.85
N GLU A 245 19.81 -0.94 7.95
CA GLU A 245 20.36 0.37 8.28
C GLU A 245 19.28 1.38 8.64
N SER A 246 18.20 1.44 7.85
CA SER A 246 17.06 2.30 8.14
C SER A 246 16.40 1.96 9.48
N ALA A 247 16.32 0.67 9.83
CA ALA A 247 15.84 0.26 11.15
C ALA A 247 16.78 0.71 12.29
N ARG A 248 18.10 0.66 12.10
CA ARG A 248 19.08 1.18 13.08
C ARG A 248 18.96 2.68 13.30
N GLU A 249 18.85 3.44 12.22
CA GLU A 249 18.61 4.89 12.29
C GLU A 249 17.28 5.21 12.99
N ALA A 250 16.22 4.45 12.69
CA ALA A 250 14.94 4.60 13.37
C ALA A 250 15.06 4.35 14.88
N ILE A 251 15.82 3.34 15.33
CA ILE A 251 16.10 3.06 16.74
C ILE A 251 16.85 4.24 17.38
N ALA A 252 17.93 4.71 16.76
CA ALA A 252 18.73 5.82 17.29
C ALA A 252 17.90 7.11 17.44
N LEU A 253 17.03 7.40 16.46
CA LEU A 253 16.11 8.54 16.52
C LEU A 253 15.02 8.35 17.57
N SER A 254 14.48 7.13 17.71
CA SER A 254 13.53 6.80 18.79
C SER A 254 14.14 6.98 20.18
N ASP A 255 15.42 6.63 20.35
CA ASP A 255 16.14 6.85 21.60
C ASP A 255 16.30 8.34 21.90
N ARG A 256 16.64 9.16 20.90
CA ARG A 256 16.68 10.63 21.05
C ARG A 256 15.31 11.24 21.36
N ALA A 257 14.24 10.65 20.83
CA ALA A 257 12.86 11.06 21.09
C ALA A 257 12.29 10.50 22.40
N GLU A 258 13.03 9.65 23.11
CA GLU A 258 12.56 8.86 24.25
C GLU A 258 11.27 8.06 23.95
N ASN A 259 11.10 7.65 22.68
CA ASN A 259 9.88 6.99 22.22
C ASN A 259 10.00 5.46 22.22
N LYS A 260 9.49 4.83 23.27
CA LYS A 260 9.52 3.37 23.42
C LYS A 260 8.70 2.63 22.35
N ASN A 261 7.56 3.18 21.92
CA ASN A 261 6.70 2.55 20.92
C ASN A 261 7.42 2.40 19.58
N TYR A 262 7.97 3.49 19.02
CA TYR A 262 8.72 3.42 17.76
C TYR A 262 10.02 2.66 17.88
N LYS A 263 10.68 2.67 19.04
CA LYS A 263 11.83 1.79 19.29
C LYS A 263 11.43 0.32 19.20
N CYS A 264 10.32 -0.08 19.82
CA CYS A 264 9.79 -1.45 19.75
C CYS A 264 9.52 -1.87 18.29
N TYR A 265 8.82 -1.01 17.54
CA TYR A 265 8.54 -1.26 16.13
C TYR A 265 9.80 -1.38 15.25
N SER A 266 10.79 -0.54 15.51
CA SER A 266 12.05 -0.50 14.74
C SER A 266 12.98 -1.66 15.09
N LEU A 267 12.95 -2.14 16.34
CA LEU A 267 13.66 -3.36 16.77
C LEU A 267 13.17 -4.60 16.03
N ALA A 268 11.85 -4.78 15.91
CA ALA A 268 11.27 -5.85 15.11
C ALA A 268 11.62 -5.72 13.61
N ARG A 269 11.64 -4.48 13.09
CA ARG A 269 12.29 -4.03 11.83
C ARG A 269 13.65 -4.67 11.60
N LEU A 270 14.56 -4.32 12.50
CA LEU A 270 15.94 -4.79 12.45
C LEU A 270 16.02 -6.31 12.55
N ALA A 271 15.19 -6.92 13.42
CA ALA A 271 15.09 -8.37 13.57
C ALA A 271 14.71 -9.04 12.25
N TYR A 272 13.67 -8.51 11.58
CA TYR A 272 13.16 -9.06 10.33
C TYR A 272 14.16 -8.88 9.18
N ALA A 273 14.79 -7.71 9.05
CA ALA A 273 15.84 -7.51 8.04
C ALA A 273 17.01 -8.49 8.22
N LYS A 274 17.49 -8.67 9.46
CA LYS A 274 18.54 -9.66 9.79
C LYS A 274 18.09 -11.10 9.54
N PHE A 275 16.84 -11.40 9.84
CA PHE A 275 16.21 -12.69 9.54
C PHE A 275 16.25 -12.97 8.03
N LEU A 276 15.86 -12.00 7.20
CA LEU A 276 15.89 -12.14 5.74
C LEU A 276 17.31 -12.30 5.18
N GLN A 277 18.31 -11.72 5.85
CA GLN A 277 19.74 -11.86 5.51
C GLN A 277 20.37 -13.18 5.97
N GLY A 278 19.67 -13.97 6.80
CA GLY A 278 20.17 -15.26 7.30
C GLY A 278 21.08 -15.16 8.52
N SER A 279 21.14 -14.00 9.18
CA SER A 279 21.97 -13.76 10.37
C SER A 279 21.30 -14.30 11.64
N GLY A 280 20.88 -15.58 11.60
CA GLY A 280 19.91 -16.19 12.53
C GLY A 280 20.23 -16.09 14.02
N THR A 281 21.50 -16.20 14.40
CA THR A 281 21.92 -16.02 15.81
C THR A 281 21.78 -14.58 16.31
N THR A 282 21.67 -13.60 15.40
CA THR A 282 21.57 -12.16 15.73
C THR A 282 20.19 -11.55 15.44
N ALA A 283 19.29 -12.30 14.80
CA ALA A 283 17.93 -11.84 14.50
C ALA A 283 16.97 -12.02 15.69
N GLY A 284 17.18 -13.04 16.52
CA GLY A 284 16.34 -13.29 17.70
C GLY A 284 16.48 -12.23 18.80
N GLU A 285 17.69 -11.69 19.01
CA GLU A 285 17.94 -10.68 20.04
C GLU A 285 17.07 -9.41 19.86
N PRO A 286 17.02 -8.75 18.67
CA PRO A 286 16.13 -7.62 18.49
C PRO A 286 14.63 -7.95 18.66
N PHE A 287 14.17 -9.16 18.30
CA PHE A 287 12.80 -9.59 18.59
C PHE A 287 12.55 -9.72 20.11
N GLN A 288 13.49 -10.29 20.86
CA GLN A 288 13.40 -10.40 22.32
C GLN A 288 13.39 -9.02 22.98
N GLN A 289 14.23 -8.09 22.50
CA GLN A 289 14.24 -6.70 22.97
C GLN A 289 12.92 -5.99 22.67
N ALA A 290 12.35 -6.20 21.47
CA ALA A 290 11.03 -5.67 21.12
C ALA A 290 9.93 -6.22 22.04
N GLU A 291 9.89 -7.52 22.29
CA GLU A 291 8.92 -8.12 23.21
C GLU A 291 9.05 -7.62 24.65
N ALA A 292 10.29 -7.48 25.14
CA ALA A 292 10.54 -6.92 26.46
C ALA A 292 10.03 -5.47 26.56
N LEU A 293 10.31 -4.65 25.53
CA LEU A 293 9.86 -3.26 25.48
C LEU A 293 8.34 -3.15 25.33
N GLN A 294 7.70 -4.05 24.58
CA GLN A 294 6.25 -4.14 24.46
C GLN A 294 5.58 -4.38 25.82
N ARG A 295 6.13 -5.30 26.62
CA ARG A 295 5.64 -5.60 27.98
C ARG A 295 5.89 -4.45 28.95
N GLU A 296 6.96 -3.69 28.75
CA GLU A 296 7.25 -2.49 29.54
C GLU A 296 6.25 -1.37 29.25
N ILE A 297 5.86 -1.20 27.98
CA ILE A 297 4.86 -0.22 27.54
C ILE A 297 3.45 -0.59 28.04
N ASP A 298 3.07 -1.85 27.87
CA ASP A 298 1.79 -2.38 28.33
C ASP A 298 1.97 -3.82 28.83
N SER A 299 1.94 -3.98 30.15
CA SER A 299 2.14 -5.27 30.82
C SER A 299 1.02 -6.29 30.55
N SER A 300 -0.11 -5.86 29.98
CA SER A 300 -1.16 -6.76 29.50
C SER A 300 -0.80 -7.47 28.19
N LYS A 301 0.20 -6.97 27.46
CA LYS A 301 0.65 -7.54 26.18
C LYS A 301 1.79 -8.52 26.40
N GLN A 302 1.52 -9.80 26.18
CA GLN A 302 2.55 -10.85 26.30
C GLN A 302 3.45 -10.96 25.07
N TYR A 303 2.87 -10.75 23.89
CA TYR A 303 3.48 -10.99 22.57
C TYR A 303 3.48 -9.71 21.72
N LEU A 304 4.35 -9.67 20.71
CA LEU A 304 4.26 -8.67 19.64
C LEU A 304 2.94 -8.84 18.88
N TYR A 305 2.34 -7.72 18.48
CA TYR A 305 1.10 -7.66 17.69
C TYR A 305 1.29 -6.77 16.45
N SER A 306 0.22 -6.54 15.68
CA SER A 306 0.21 -5.89 14.37
C SER A 306 1.13 -6.60 13.36
N ASP A 307 1.72 -5.83 12.46
CA ASP A 307 2.71 -6.25 11.48
C ASP A 307 3.93 -6.91 12.14
N ILE A 308 4.44 -6.35 13.25
CA ILE A 308 5.62 -6.89 13.94
C ILE A 308 5.38 -8.25 14.60
N GLY A 309 4.15 -8.54 15.01
CA GLY A 309 3.74 -9.87 15.44
C GLY A 309 3.78 -10.90 14.31
N SER A 310 3.41 -10.49 13.09
CA SER A 310 3.48 -11.35 11.90
C SER A 310 4.94 -11.62 11.50
N PHE A 311 5.82 -10.61 11.56
CA PHE A 311 7.25 -10.77 11.31
C PHE A 311 7.90 -11.73 12.31
N HIS A 312 7.54 -11.61 13.59
CA HIS A 312 8.04 -12.50 14.63
C HIS A 312 7.56 -13.94 14.43
N ALA A 313 6.28 -14.14 14.11
CA ALA A 313 5.75 -15.48 13.85
C ALA A 313 6.39 -16.15 12.62
N GLU A 314 6.68 -15.40 11.55
CA GLU A 314 7.40 -15.92 10.38
C GLU A 314 8.84 -16.35 10.73
N TYR A 315 9.55 -15.53 11.51
CA TYR A 315 10.86 -15.88 12.05
C TYR A 315 10.80 -17.17 12.88
N LEU A 316 9.90 -17.23 13.87
CA LEU A 316 9.73 -18.38 14.75
C LEU A 316 9.42 -19.66 13.97
N LEU A 317 8.52 -19.59 12.99
CA LEU A 317 8.17 -20.71 12.13
C LEU A 317 9.37 -21.26 11.36
N ARG A 318 10.17 -20.38 10.73
CA ARG A 318 11.35 -20.79 9.96
C ARG A 318 12.48 -21.36 10.82
N TYR A 319 12.57 -20.99 12.09
CA TYR A 319 13.52 -21.57 13.05
C TYR A 319 12.93 -22.73 13.87
N GLY A 320 11.72 -23.21 13.55
CA GLY A 320 11.15 -24.42 14.14
C GLY A 320 10.38 -24.20 15.44
N GLU A 321 10.13 -22.96 15.86
CA GLU A 321 9.35 -22.61 17.05
C GLU A 321 7.85 -22.45 16.73
N ALA A 322 7.26 -23.43 16.04
CA ALA A 322 5.90 -23.36 15.52
C ALA A 322 4.83 -23.14 16.61
N ASP A 323 4.97 -23.77 17.77
CA ASP A 323 4.04 -23.58 18.89
C ASP A 323 4.05 -22.14 19.41
N TYR A 324 5.23 -21.49 19.42
CA TYR A 324 5.34 -20.11 19.85
C TYR A 324 4.79 -19.16 18.80
N ALA A 325 5.14 -19.39 17.52
CA ALA A 325 4.59 -18.67 16.37
C ALA A 325 3.06 -18.69 16.37
N ARG A 326 2.45 -19.84 16.68
CA ARG A 326 1.00 -19.97 16.81
C ARG A 326 0.41 -19.06 17.89
N ARG A 327 0.95 -19.09 19.11
CA ARG A 327 0.45 -18.25 20.22
C ARG A 327 0.57 -16.76 19.91
N VAL A 328 1.70 -16.34 19.34
CA VAL A 328 1.92 -14.96 18.87
C VAL A 328 0.83 -14.59 17.85
N THR A 329 0.58 -15.46 16.86
CA THR A 329 -0.36 -15.18 15.78
C THR A 329 -1.82 -15.16 16.25
N GLU A 330 -2.24 -16.08 17.13
CA GLU A 330 -3.61 -16.12 17.68
C GLU A 330 -3.91 -14.86 18.52
N ALA A 331 -2.98 -14.45 19.39
CA ALA A 331 -3.11 -13.22 20.17
C ALA A 331 -3.10 -11.97 19.28
N ASN A 332 -2.26 -11.96 18.25
CA ASN A 332 -2.21 -10.87 17.28
C ASN A 332 -3.54 -10.73 16.52
N LEU A 333 -4.10 -11.85 16.05
CA LEU A 333 -5.38 -11.89 15.34
C LEU A 333 -6.52 -11.32 16.19
N GLU A 334 -6.55 -11.63 17.48
CA GLU A 334 -7.55 -11.10 18.39
C GLU A 334 -7.47 -9.57 18.52
N ILE A 335 -6.26 -9.02 18.71
CA ILE A 335 -6.03 -7.57 18.78
C ILE A 335 -6.42 -6.90 17.45
N CYS A 336 -6.01 -7.48 16.33
CA CYS A 336 -6.28 -6.90 15.00
C CYS A 336 -7.78 -6.91 14.69
N LYS A 337 -8.53 -7.97 15.07
CA LYS A 337 -9.99 -8.03 14.94
C LYS A 337 -10.68 -6.96 15.78
N ARG A 338 -10.29 -6.78 17.05
CA ARG A 338 -10.85 -5.75 17.93
C ARG A 338 -10.69 -4.33 17.37
N ASN A 339 -9.58 -4.06 16.68
CA ASN A 339 -9.26 -2.75 16.12
C ASN A 339 -9.65 -2.57 14.64
N ASN A 340 -10.18 -3.63 14.01
CA ASN A 340 -10.50 -3.69 12.58
C ASN A 340 -9.30 -3.40 11.66
N TRP A 341 -8.12 -3.97 11.97
CA TRP A 341 -6.92 -3.84 11.15
C TRP A 341 -6.87 -4.94 10.08
N LEU A 342 -7.61 -4.74 8.98
CA LEU A 342 -7.86 -5.75 7.95
C LEU A 342 -6.57 -6.35 7.34
N ASP A 343 -5.56 -5.54 7.10
CA ASP A 343 -4.27 -5.97 6.58
C ASP A 343 -3.58 -6.99 7.51
N ASN A 344 -3.58 -6.72 8.82
CA ASN A 344 -2.97 -7.57 9.83
C ASN A 344 -3.83 -8.80 10.17
N ILE A 345 -5.16 -8.69 10.04
CA ILE A 345 -6.07 -9.85 10.11
C ILE A 345 -5.76 -10.83 8.96
N SER A 346 -5.60 -10.32 7.73
CA SER A 346 -5.24 -11.15 6.57
C SER A 346 -3.88 -11.84 6.77
N ARG A 347 -2.85 -11.10 7.20
CA ARG A 347 -1.52 -11.68 7.52
C ARG A 347 -1.58 -12.74 8.60
N SER A 348 -2.34 -12.51 9.67
CA SER A 348 -2.49 -13.49 10.75
C SER A 348 -3.15 -14.77 10.23
N HIS A 349 -4.20 -14.66 9.40
CA HIS A 349 -4.79 -15.81 8.74
C HIS A 349 -3.80 -16.53 7.83
N ARG A 350 -3.03 -15.82 7.00
CA ARG A 350 -1.96 -16.44 6.19
C ARG A 350 -0.99 -17.23 7.06
N VAL A 351 -0.47 -16.64 8.13
CA VAL A 351 0.51 -17.29 9.02
C VAL A 351 -0.09 -18.53 9.71
N LEU A 352 -1.37 -18.49 10.13
CA LEU A 352 -2.05 -19.68 10.66
C LEU A 352 -2.17 -20.80 9.60
N GLY A 353 -2.43 -20.44 8.35
CA GLY A 353 -2.41 -21.37 7.23
C GLY A 353 -1.02 -21.98 7.01
N ASP A 354 0.02 -21.15 7.07
CA ASP A 354 1.43 -21.60 6.93
C ASP A 354 1.87 -22.50 8.09
N LEU A 355 1.28 -22.35 9.27
CA LEU A 355 1.44 -23.21 10.45
C LEU A 355 0.68 -24.54 10.34
N GLY A 356 -0.12 -24.74 9.29
CA GLY A 356 -0.90 -25.96 9.09
C GLY A 356 -2.24 -25.99 9.84
N ILE A 357 -2.68 -24.87 10.43
CA ILE A 357 -3.97 -24.77 11.13
C ILE A 357 -5.06 -24.51 10.09
N ASP A 358 -5.99 -25.45 9.93
CA ASP A 358 -7.09 -25.42 8.95
C ASP A 358 -6.75 -24.66 7.65
N PRO A 359 -5.71 -25.07 6.90
CA PRO A 359 -5.03 -24.16 5.98
C PRO A 359 -5.95 -23.58 4.91
N GLN A 360 -6.83 -24.39 4.33
CA GLN A 360 -7.80 -23.93 3.34
C GLN A 360 -8.71 -22.83 3.89
N VAL A 361 -9.21 -22.96 5.12
CA VAL A 361 -10.09 -21.96 5.76
C VAL A 361 -9.34 -20.65 5.92
N HIS A 362 -8.11 -20.72 6.45
CA HIS A 362 -7.33 -19.55 6.73
C HIS A 362 -6.77 -18.86 5.47
N TYR A 363 -6.32 -19.59 4.45
CA TYR A 363 -5.92 -18.97 3.19
C TYR A 363 -7.08 -18.33 2.44
N VAL A 364 -8.26 -18.96 2.43
CA VAL A 364 -9.47 -18.36 1.81
C VAL A 364 -9.85 -17.06 2.51
N GLU A 365 -9.86 -17.04 3.84
CA GLU A 365 -10.18 -15.80 4.58
C GLU A 365 -9.09 -14.73 4.40
N ALA A 366 -7.81 -15.11 4.43
CA ALA A 366 -6.70 -14.19 4.16
C ALA A 366 -6.84 -13.52 2.78
N LEU A 367 -7.11 -14.30 1.74
CA LEU A 367 -7.26 -13.81 0.37
C LEU A 367 -8.51 -12.95 0.19
N LYS A 368 -9.64 -13.35 0.79
CA LYS A 368 -10.88 -12.57 0.78
C LYS A 368 -10.68 -11.19 1.37
N ILE A 369 -10.02 -11.09 2.53
CA ILE A 369 -9.73 -9.81 3.17
C ILE A 369 -8.71 -9.03 2.34
N ALA A 370 -7.64 -9.66 1.86
CA ALA A 370 -6.63 -9.00 1.05
C ALA A 370 -7.21 -8.40 -0.24
N ARG A 371 -8.18 -9.06 -0.88
CA ARG A 371 -8.89 -8.55 -2.06
C ARG A 371 -9.85 -7.40 -1.76
N SER A 372 -10.26 -7.21 -0.50
CA SER A 372 -11.12 -6.10 -0.08
C SER A 372 -10.37 -4.81 0.24
N ILE A 373 -9.02 -4.81 0.21
CA ILE A 373 -8.20 -3.65 0.53
C ILE A 373 -7.19 -3.37 -0.59
N SER A 374 -6.76 -2.12 -0.74
CA SER A 374 -5.79 -1.71 -1.77
C SER A 374 -4.31 -2.00 -1.39
N PHE A 375 -4.04 -2.83 -0.37
CA PHE A 375 -2.67 -3.10 0.09
C PHE A 375 -2.03 -4.27 -0.68
N ARG A 376 -1.22 -3.94 -1.67
CA ARG A 376 -0.64 -4.89 -2.62
C ARG A 376 0.25 -5.97 -1.98
N ALA A 377 1.06 -5.62 -0.99
CA ALA A 377 1.93 -6.59 -0.31
C ALA A 377 1.14 -7.71 0.37
N VAL A 378 0.03 -7.38 1.05
CA VAL A 378 -0.84 -8.35 1.74
C VAL A 378 -1.48 -9.31 0.74
N LEU A 379 -1.93 -8.80 -0.41
CA LEU A 379 -2.48 -9.64 -1.48
C LEU A 379 -1.44 -10.60 -2.05
N ILE A 380 -0.22 -10.11 -2.32
CA ILE A 380 0.89 -10.97 -2.77
C ILE A 380 1.18 -12.05 -1.73
N GLU A 381 1.27 -11.69 -0.45
CA GLU A 381 1.53 -12.64 0.64
C GLU A 381 0.44 -13.73 0.73
N ALA A 382 -0.84 -13.36 0.66
CA ALA A 382 -1.95 -14.31 0.74
C ALA A 382 -1.99 -15.26 -0.46
N LEU A 383 -1.82 -14.73 -1.68
CA LEU A 383 -1.75 -15.52 -2.92
C LEU A 383 -0.54 -16.46 -2.92
N LEU A 384 0.63 -15.96 -2.50
CA LEU A 384 1.85 -16.75 -2.39
C LEU A 384 1.68 -17.90 -1.38
N GLY A 385 1.19 -17.60 -0.18
CA GLY A 385 0.96 -18.61 0.87
C GLY A 385 -0.01 -19.69 0.40
N TYR A 386 -1.14 -19.27 -0.19
CA TYR A 386 -2.15 -20.22 -0.67
C TYR A 386 -1.64 -21.04 -1.86
N GLY A 387 -0.99 -20.40 -2.83
CA GLY A 387 -0.39 -21.08 -3.99
C GLY A 387 0.68 -22.09 -3.57
N ARG A 388 1.57 -21.72 -2.64
CA ARG A 388 2.56 -22.64 -2.05
C ARG A 388 1.87 -23.83 -1.41
N TRP A 389 0.87 -23.58 -0.57
CA TRP A 389 0.13 -24.65 0.06
C TRP A 389 -0.48 -25.58 -0.98
N LEU A 390 -1.16 -25.08 -2.01
CA LEU A 390 -1.81 -25.85 -3.09
C LEU A 390 -0.82 -26.75 -3.86
N VAL A 391 0.41 -26.28 -4.11
CA VAL A 391 1.49 -27.07 -4.73
C VAL A 391 2.02 -28.19 -3.81
N GLY A 392 1.65 -28.18 -2.53
CA GLY A 392 2.16 -29.10 -1.53
C GLY A 392 3.43 -28.60 -0.83
N LEU A 393 3.63 -27.28 -0.78
CA LEU A 393 4.74 -26.64 -0.07
C LEU A 393 4.23 -26.07 1.24
N GLY A 394 4.83 -26.50 2.36
CA GLY A 394 4.79 -25.74 3.61
C GLY A 394 6.02 -24.83 3.73
N LEU A 395 5.99 -23.86 4.64
CA LEU A 395 7.22 -23.16 5.03
C LEU A 395 8.12 -24.19 5.74
N ILE A 396 9.22 -24.56 5.08
CA ILE A 396 10.15 -25.57 5.57
C ILE A 396 10.94 -24.98 6.75
N PRO A 397 10.89 -25.57 7.96
CA PRO A 397 11.78 -25.21 9.05
C PRO A 397 13.22 -25.52 8.68
N ILE A 398 14.18 -24.75 9.20
CA ILE A 398 15.59 -25.12 9.08
C ILE A 398 15.80 -26.48 9.76
N SER A 399 16.29 -27.45 8.98
CA SER A 399 16.91 -28.66 9.51
C SER A 399 18.41 -28.42 9.70
N GLN A 400 19.03 -29.11 10.66
CA GLN A 400 20.47 -28.99 10.97
C GLN A 400 21.33 -29.28 9.72
N GLU A 401 20.78 -30.12 8.86
CA GLU A 401 21.24 -30.56 7.55
C GLU A 401 21.29 -29.44 6.49
N VAL A 402 20.28 -28.56 6.43
CA VAL A 402 20.25 -27.42 5.50
C VAL A 402 21.33 -26.39 5.85
N VAL A 403 21.61 -26.22 7.15
CA VAL A 403 22.71 -25.37 7.63
C VAL A 403 24.08 -25.94 7.24
N GLN A 404 24.23 -27.27 7.26
CA GLN A 404 25.45 -27.94 6.81
C GLN A 404 25.63 -27.83 5.28
N ALA A 405 24.56 -27.99 4.50
CA ALA A 405 24.60 -27.86 3.04
C ALA A 405 24.95 -26.44 2.54
N ILE A 406 24.59 -25.40 3.31
CA ILE A 406 24.91 -24.00 2.99
C ILE A 406 26.35 -23.64 3.40
N SER A 407 26.92 -24.32 4.39
CA SER A 407 28.27 -24.02 4.90
C SER A 407 29.38 -24.83 4.22
N HIS A 408 29.08 -25.96 3.58
CA HIS A 408 30.08 -26.77 2.88
C HIS A 408 29.53 -27.36 1.57
N SER A 409 30.19 -27.02 0.46
CA SER A 409 30.08 -27.79 -0.78
C SER A 409 30.75 -29.15 -0.55
N GLN A 410 29.94 -30.21 -0.47
CA GLN A 410 30.03 -31.45 -1.25
C GLN A 410 29.29 -32.59 -0.55
N THR A 411 28.23 -33.06 -1.23
CA THR A 411 27.72 -34.43 -1.31
C THR A 411 27.27 -35.18 -0.05
N GLU A 412 25.98 -35.59 -0.13
CA GLU A 412 25.38 -36.81 0.43
C GLU A 412 25.28 -36.97 1.97
N GLN A 413 24.14 -36.52 2.53
CA GLN A 413 23.20 -37.33 3.35
C GLN A 413 22.23 -36.43 4.13
N CYS A 414 21.10 -36.04 3.54
CA CYS A 414 20.04 -35.36 4.32
C CYS A 414 18.65 -35.70 3.74
N TYR A 415 17.93 -36.64 4.35
CA TYR A 415 16.55 -36.98 4.00
C TYR A 415 15.64 -36.68 5.21
N MET A 416 14.55 -35.96 4.92
CA MET A 416 13.28 -35.84 5.69
C MET A 416 13.21 -34.95 6.93
N LEU A 417 12.77 -33.70 6.73
CA LEU A 417 11.88 -33.01 7.67
C LEU A 417 11.08 -31.85 7.01
N SER A 418 10.30 -32.16 5.96
CA SER A 418 9.17 -31.29 5.57
C SER A 418 7.96 -32.01 4.94
N LEU A 419 7.86 -33.33 5.02
CA LEU A 419 6.70 -34.10 4.51
C LEU A 419 5.70 -34.51 5.61
N ARG A 420 5.47 -33.65 6.60
CA ARG A 420 4.16 -33.58 7.24
C ARG A 420 3.61 -32.22 6.86
N THR A 421 3.06 -32.04 5.66
CA THR A 421 1.65 -32.34 5.39
C THR A 421 1.37 -32.72 3.93
N ASN A 422 0.65 -33.84 3.77
CA ASN A 422 0.00 -34.41 2.58
C ASN A 422 0.84 -35.24 1.59
N GLU A 423 0.98 -36.53 1.95
CA GLU A 423 0.85 -37.69 1.05
C GLU A 423 -0.55 -37.76 0.40
N ASN A 424 -0.99 -36.71 -0.31
CA ASN A 424 -2.21 -36.83 -1.11
C ASN A 424 -1.88 -36.41 -2.56
N PRO A 425 -2.15 -37.23 -3.58
CA PRO A 425 -2.04 -36.79 -4.97
C PRO A 425 -3.03 -35.65 -5.16
N ARG A 426 -2.53 -34.42 -5.21
CA ARG A 426 -3.37 -33.24 -5.38
C ARG A 426 -3.87 -33.25 -6.80
N ASN A 427 -5.20 -33.20 -6.93
CA ASN A 427 -5.88 -33.30 -8.21
C ASN A 427 -5.49 -32.13 -9.12
N GLU A 428 -5.71 -32.27 -10.43
CA GLU A 428 -5.38 -31.23 -11.42
C GLU A 428 -6.01 -29.87 -11.09
N ASN A 429 -7.15 -29.84 -10.39
CA ASN A 429 -7.83 -28.60 -10.00
C ASN A 429 -7.00 -27.75 -9.02
N ASP A 430 -6.31 -28.39 -8.06
CA ASP A 430 -5.46 -27.68 -7.10
C ASP A 430 -4.26 -27.02 -7.79
N LEU A 431 -3.66 -27.70 -8.79
CA LEU A 431 -2.54 -27.15 -9.56
C LEU A 431 -2.99 -25.99 -10.47
N VAL A 432 -4.18 -26.09 -11.07
CA VAL A 432 -4.77 -24.99 -11.85
C VAL A 432 -5.02 -23.77 -10.95
N LEU A 433 -5.58 -23.97 -9.76
CA LEU A 433 -5.80 -22.88 -8.81
C LEU A 433 -4.48 -22.28 -8.31
N ALA A 434 -3.49 -23.13 -8.01
CA ALA A 434 -2.15 -22.68 -7.62
C ALA A 434 -1.53 -21.80 -8.70
N ARG A 435 -1.60 -22.21 -9.97
CA ARG A 435 -1.13 -21.41 -11.11
C ARG A 435 -1.77 -20.04 -11.14
N GLN A 436 -3.10 -19.98 -11.05
CA GLN A 436 -3.84 -18.71 -11.07
C GLN A 436 -3.35 -17.76 -9.97
N HIS A 437 -3.21 -18.27 -8.73
CA HIS A 437 -2.76 -17.46 -7.61
C HIS A 437 -1.29 -17.00 -7.75
N LEU A 438 -0.40 -17.90 -8.16
CA LEU A 438 1.03 -17.60 -8.29
C LEU A 438 1.32 -16.65 -9.48
N ASP A 439 0.63 -16.80 -10.61
CA ASP A 439 0.78 -15.92 -11.78
C ASP A 439 0.22 -14.51 -11.51
N GLU A 440 -0.94 -14.43 -10.82
CA GLU A 440 -1.51 -13.16 -10.34
C GLU A 440 -0.53 -12.43 -9.42
N ALA A 441 -0.01 -13.14 -8.41
CA ALA A 441 0.95 -12.58 -7.46
C ALA A 441 2.29 -12.19 -8.13
N LEU A 442 2.79 -12.99 -9.07
CA LEU A 442 4.03 -12.69 -9.80
C LEU A 442 3.88 -11.43 -10.66
N THR A 443 2.72 -11.26 -11.29
CA THR A 443 2.42 -10.03 -12.02
C THR A 443 2.55 -8.82 -11.10
N TYR A 444 1.89 -8.85 -9.95
CA TYR A 444 1.98 -7.77 -8.97
C TYR A 444 3.39 -7.56 -8.41
N ALA A 445 4.11 -8.63 -8.10
CA ALA A 445 5.46 -8.53 -7.55
C ALA A 445 6.43 -7.91 -8.56
N THR A 446 6.37 -8.32 -9.82
CA THR A 446 7.24 -7.80 -10.89
C THR A 446 6.89 -6.38 -11.29
N THR A 447 5.60 -6.05 -11.47
CA THR A 447 5.19 -4.67 -11.81
C THR A 447 5.45 -3.70 -10.68
N GLY A 448 5.32 -4.17 -9.42
CA GLY A 448 5.49 -3.32 -8.24
C GLY A 448 6.92 -3.25 -7.69
N GLY A 449 7.83 -4.09 -8.20
CA GLY A 449 9.21 -4.17 -7.73
C GLY A 449 9.38 -4.86 -6.37
N TYR A 450 8.46 -5.73 -5.97
CA TYR A 450 8.55 -6.54 -4.75
C TYR A 450 9.55 -7.69 -4.96
N ARG A 451 10.84 -7.38 -5.06
CA ARG A 451 11.88 -8.35 -5.46
C ARG A 451 11.96 -9.56 -4.53
N ARG A 452 11.73 -9.35 -3.22
CA ARG A 452 11.68 -10.46 -2.25
C ARG A 452 10.59 -11.46 -2.61
N TYR A 453 9.35 -10.96 -2.78
CA TYR A 453 8.22 -11.82 -3.11
C TYR A 453 8.36 -12.42 -4.50
N GLU A 454 8.97 -11.72 -5.46
CA GLU A 454 9.28 -12.27 -6.76
C GLU A 454 10.15 -13.54 -6.64
N ALA A 455 11.22 -13.50 -5.84
CA ALA A 455 12.06 -14.68 -5.61
C ALA A 455 11.26 -15.83 -5.00
N ASP A 456 10.46 -15.54 -3.98
CA ASP A 456 9.60 -16.51 -3.30
C ASP A 456 8.56 -17.17 -4.23
N LEU A 457 7.94 -16.37 -5.10
CA LEU A 457 6.95 -16.80 -6.09
C LEU A 457 7.58 -17.65 -7.18
N ARG A 458 8.78 -17.28 -7.65
CA ARG A 458 9.51 -18.07 -8.65
C ARG A 458 9.87 -19.45 -8.13
N ILE A 459 10.20 -19.58 -6.84
CA ILE A 459 10.41 -20.91 -6.23
C ILE A 459 9.11 -21.71 -6.20
N ALA A 460 7.99 -21.08 -5.82
CA ALA A 460 6.69 -21.75 -5.82
C ALA A 460 6.27 -22.20 -7.24
N LEU A 461 6.52 -21.37 -8.26
CA LEU A 461 6.30 -21.72 -9.66
C LEU A 461 7.25 -22.82 -10.15
N ALA A 462 8.50 -22.84 -9.70
CA ALA A 462 9.43 -23.93 -10.01
C ALA A 462 8.86 -25.28 -9.54
N TRP A 463 8.36 -25.33 -8.32
CA TRP A 463 7.69 -26.52 -7.78
C TRP A 463 6.42 -26.89 -8.55
N LEU A 464 5.59 -25.91 -8.91
CA LEU A 464 4.39 -26.12 -9.71
C LEU A 464 4.74 -26.78 -11.06
N HIS A 465 5.68 -26.19 -11.80
CA HIS A 465 6.11 -26.71 -13.09
C HIS A 465 6.73 -28.10 -12.98
N TRP A 466 7.49 -28.37 -11.91
CA TRP A 466 8.02 -29.70 -11.65
C TRP A 466 6.91 -30.73 -11.43
N ARG A 467 5.85 -30.38 -10.67
CA ARG A 467 4.67 -31.23 -10.47
C ARG A 467 3.91 -31.51 -11.76
N GLU A 468 3.95 -30.59 -12.72
CA GLU A 468 3.33 -30.72 -14.03
C GLU A 468 4.22 -31.43 -15.06
N GLY A 469 5.45 -31.79 -14.68
CA GLY A 469 6.42 -32.46 -15.56
C GLY A 469 7.21 -31.52 -16.50
N ASP A 470 7.03 -30.20 -16.40
CA ASP A 470 7.84 -29.22 -17.17
C ASP A 470 9.15 -28.90 -16.42
N LEU A 471 10.07 -29.86 -16.43
CA LEU A 471 11.35 -29.77 -15.73
C LEU A 471 12.22 -28.61 -16.22
N ILE A 472 12.09 -28.21 -17.50
CA ILE A 472 12.87 -27.13 -18.10
C ILE A 472 12.44 -25.79 -17.52
N THR A 473 11.14 -25.50 -17.54
CA THR A 473 10.61 -24.26 -16.95
C THR A 473 10.81 -24.26 -15.44
N ALA A 474 10.63 -25.40 -14.79
CA ALA A 474 10.84 -25.55 -13.36
C ALA A 474 12.27 -25.15 -12.93
N ARG A 475 13.29 -25.70 -13.61
CA ARG A 475 14.70 -25.32 -13.37
C ARG A 475 14.96 -23.84 -13.67
N ARG A 476 14.39 -23.31 -14.76
CA ARG A 476 14.56 -21.90 -15.12
C ARG A 476 14.00 -20.96 -14.06
N GLU A 477 12.86 -21.25 -13.46
CA GLU A 477 12.29 -20.43 -12.39
C GLU A 477 13.12 -20.51 -11.10
N ALA A 478 13.62 -21.71 -10.74
CA ALA A 478 14.53 -21.86 -9.61
C ALA A 478 15.85 -21.08 -9.80
N ASP A 479 16.46 -21.14 -10.99
CA ASP A 479 17.68 -20.39 -11.32
C ASP A 479 17.45 -18.87 -11.24
N ARG A 480 16.28 -18.39 -11.70
CA ARG A 480 15.90 -16.97 -11.59
C ARG A 480 15.76 -16.56 -10.13
N ALA A 481 15.08 -17.37 -9.32
CA ALA A 481 14.92 -17.11 -7.89
C ALA A 481 16.27 -17.07 -7.16
N LYS A 482 17.17 -18.02 -7.46
CA LYS A 482 18.51 -18.10 -6.88
C LYS A 482 19.33 -16.86 -7.21
N ARG A 483 19.43 -16.50 -8.50
CA ARG A 483 20.14 -15.28 -8.93
C ARG A 483 19.60 -14.02 -8.27
N ALA A 484 18.27 -13.85 -8.26
CA ALA A 484 17.65 -12.70 -7.59
C ALA A 484 17.97 -12.69 -6.08
N SER A 485 17.97 -13.86 -5.43
CA SER A 485 18.28 -13.99 -4.01
C SER A 485 19.75 -13.72 -3.70
N ASP A 486 20.66 -14.12 -4.59
CA ASP A 486 22.09 -13.82 -4.49
C ASP A 486 22.32 -12.30 -4.60
N GLU A 487 21.72 -11.64 -5.59
CA GLU A 487 21.81 -10.19 -5.79
C GLU A 487 21.27 -9.37 -4.61
N MET A 488 20.19 -9.83 -3.98
CA MET A 488 19.57 -9.15 -2.83
C MET A 488 20.27 -9.47 -1.49
N GLY A 489 21.14 -10.49 -1.47
CA GLY A 489 21.58 -11.07 -0.21
C GLY A 489 20.45 -11.79 0.56
N TYR A 490 19.34 -12.14 -0.09
CA TYR A 490 18.19 -12.80 0.51
C TYR A 490 18.46 -14.28 0.83
N PHE A 491 18.63 -14.60 2.11
CA PHE A 491 19.03 -15.92 2.57
C PHE A 491 17.97 -16.99 2.29
N TRP A 492 16.72 -16.74 2.65
CA TRP A 492 15.66 -17.75 2.53
C TRP A 492 15.35 -18.11 1.08
N GLY A 493 15.43 -17.15 0.16
CA GLY A 493 15.30 -17.45 -1.26
C GLY A 493 16.44 -18.35 -1.77
N ARG A 494 17.68 -18.17 -1.29
CA ARG A 494 18.78 -19.10 -1.59
C ARG A 494 18.53 -20.49 -1.00
N VAL A 495 18.12 -20.55 0.26
CA VAL A 495 17.81 -21.81 0.96
C VAL A 495 16.72 -22.58 0.22
N ASP A 496 15.61 -21.93 -0.09
CA ASP A 496 14.47 -22.55 -0.74
C ASP A 496 14.79 -22.97 -2.18
N ALA A 497 15.64 -22.21 -2.90
CA ALA A 497 16.13 -22.60 -4.24
C ALA A 497 17.08 -23.81 -4.20
N ILE A 498 18.02 -23.85 -3.24
CA ILE A 498 18.92 -25.01 -3.04
C ILE A 498 18.11 -26.25 -2.65
N ASN A 499 17.13 -26.09 -1.76
CA ASN A 499 16.23 -27.18 -1.35
C ASN A 499 15.45 -27.75 -2.54
N TYR A 500 15.03 -26.90 -3.48
CA TYR A 500 14.44 -27.33 -4.74
C TYR A 500 15.43 -28.14 -5.59
N GLU A 501 16.63 -27.62 -5.84
CA GLU A 501 17.68 -28.30 -6.62
C GLU A 501 18.02 -29.69 -6.06
N LEU A 502 18.19 -29.81 -4.74
CA LEU A 502 18.51 -31.06 -4.05
C LEU A 502 17.41 -32.12 -4.13
N ARG A 503 16.15 -31.70 -4.27
CA ARG A 503 15.02 -32.63 -4.35
C ARG A 503 14.81 -33.16 -5.76
N ILE A 504 14.91 -32.30 -6.77
CA ILE A 504 14.70 -32.72 -8.16
C ILE A 504 15.83 -33.62 -8.66
N THR A 505 17.06 -33.44 -8.16
CA THR A 505 18.23 -34.27 -8.51
C THR A 505 18.23 -35.67 -7.88
N ARG A 506 17.30 -35.95 -6.96
CA ARG A 506 17.18 -37.24 -6.27
C ARG A 506 15.96 -38.06 -6.72
N ILE A 507 15.13 -37.52 -7.61
CA ILE A 507 13.92 -38.16 -8.12
C ILE A 507 14.11 -38.64 -9.58
N ASP A 508 15.12 -38.10 -10.28
CA ASP A 508 15.77 -38.73 -11.44
C ASP A 508 16.75 -39.82 -11.00
#